data_AF-A0A0A7KIK2-F1
#
_entry.id   AF-A0A0A7KIK2-F1
#
_cell.length_a   1.000
_cell.length_b   1.000
_cell.length_c   1.000
_cell.angle_alpha   90.00
_cell.angle_beta   90.00
_cell.angle_gamma   90.00
#
_symmetry.space_group_name_H-M   'P 1'
#
loop_
_entity.id
_entity.type
_entity.pdbx_description
1 polymer ?
#
loop_
_entity_poly.entity_id
_entity_poly.type
_entity_poly.pdbx_seq_one_letter_code
_entity_poly.pdbx_strand_id
1 'polypeptide(L)'
;MADIKFLNEADGQEFQMTHPKAARVLGDIMTWAQSNGFEHVAFWRDADDAHKLWVQLGDDRLNYWIHDSTFTEGKHETVEMQMDYARGAQRRSAAGFAKFDK
;
A
#
# COMPACT_ATOMS: atom_id res chain seq x y z
N MET A 1 -1.26 -14.98 -8.21
CA MET A 1 -0.21 -14.41 -7.34
C MET A 1 -0.54 -12.94 -7.22
N ALA A 2 -0.62 -12.39 -6.00
CA ALA A 2 -0.86 -10.96 -5.83
C ALA A 2 0.33 -10.16 -6.37
N ASP A 3 0.05 -9.15 -7.20
CA ASP A 3 1.05 -8.26 -7.79
C ASP A 3 1.27 -7.07 -6.86
N ILE A 4 2.51 -6.83 -6.43
CA ILE A 4 2.87 -5.70 -5.56
C ILE A 4 3.72 -4.73 -6.35
N LYS A 5 3.24 -3.49 -6.48
CA LYS A 5 3.93 -2.42 -7.20
C LYS A 5 4.21 -1.23 -6.31
N PHE A 6 5.32 -0.55 -6.57
CA PHE A 6 5.61 0.75 -6.00
C PHE A 6 5.72 1.74 -7.15
N LEU A 7 4.92 2.80 -7.11
CA LEU A 7 4.76 3.76 -8.19
C LEU A 7 5.05 5.16 -7.64
N ASN A 8 5.68 6.02 -8.42
CA ASN A 8 5.79 7.43 -8.05
C ASN A 8 4.53 8.17 -8.49
N GLU A 9 3.87 8.92 -7.61
CA GLU A 9 2.71 9.72 -8.00
C GLU A 9 3.07 10.81 -9.02
N ALA A 10 4.30 11.35 -8.93
CA ALA A 10 4.76 12.41 -9.80
C ALA A 10 4.81 12.03 -11.29
N ASP A 11 5.07 10.75 -11.61
CA ASP A 11 5.33 10.31 -12.99
C ASP A 11 4.66 8.97 -13.35
N GLY A 12 4.09 8.26 -12.38
CA GLY A 12 3.55 6.90 -12.55
C GLY A 12 4.62 5.83 -12.74
N GLN A 13 5.90 6.18 -12.70
CA GLN A 13 6.99 5.22 -12.87
C GLN A 13 7.09 4.26 -11.69
N GLU A 14 7.24 2.98 -12.02
CA GLU A 14 7.53 1.92 -11.07
C GLU A 14 8.94 2.13 -10.50
N PHE A 15 9.06 2.02 -9.18
CA PHE A 15 10.36 1.97 -8.51
C PHE A 15 10.45 0.72 -7.66
N GLN A 16 11.67 0.31 -7.34
CA GLN A 16 11.90 -0.83 -6.46
C GLN A 16 12.35 -0.35 -5.09
N MET A 17 11.73 -0.88 -4.04
CA MET A 17 12.21 -0.66 -2.68
C MET A 17 13.52 -1.45 -2.50
N THR A 18 14.66 -0.77 -2.55
CA THR A 18 16.01 -1.40 -2.53
C THR A 18 16.52 -1.75 -1.13
N HIS A 19 15.67 -1.71 -0.10
CA HIS A 19 16.08 -1.97 1.27
C HIS A 19 16.12 -3.48 1.59
N PRO A 20 17.17 -4.02 2.23
CA PRO A 20 17.30 -5.47 2.48
C PRO A 20 16.18 -6.04 3.35
N LYS A 21 15.63 -5.24 4.26
CA LYS A 21 14.48 -5.62 5.10
C LYS A 21 13.13 -5.51 4.37
N ALA A 22 13.06 -4.72 3.30
CA ALA A 22 11.82 -4.56 2.53
C ALA A 22 11.42 -5.87 1.87
N ALA A 23 12.37 -6.67 1.37
CA ALA A 23 12.06 -7.97 0.75
C ALA A 23 11.21 -8.89 1.65
N ARG A 24 11.47 -8.90 2.97
CA ARG A 24 10.66 -9.66 3.93
C ARG A 24 9.25 -9.08 4.07
N VAL A 25 9.17 -7.76 4.27
CA VAL A 25 7.91 -7.02 4.38
C VAL A 25 7.04 -7.21 3.13
N LEU A 26 7.65 -7.23 1.94
CA LEU A 26 6.95 -7.49 0.68
C LEU A 26 6.36 -8.90 0.65
N GLY A 27 7.09 -9.90 1.15
CA GLY A 27 6.57 -11.26 1.29
C GLY A 27 5.38 -11.35 2.26
N ASP A 28 5.42 -10.58 3.34
CA ASP A 28 4.32 -10.48 4.31
C ASP A 28 3.08 -9.83 3.69
N ILE A 29 3.26 -8.71 2.98
CA ILE A 29 2.19 -8.02 2.23
C ILE A 29 1.61 -8.95 1.16
N MET A 30 2.45 -9.72 0.48
CA MET A 30 2.02 -10.65 -0.56
C MET A 30 1.16 -11.77 0.03
N THR A 31 1.59 -12.33 1.16
CA THR A 31 0.84 -13.35 1.90
C THR A 31 -0.49 -12.80 2.40
N TRP A 32 -0.47 -11.60 2.98
CA TRP A 32 -1.67 -10.91 3.44
C TRP A 32 -2.64 -10.65 2.27
N ALA A 33 -2.15 -10.14 1.14
CA ALA A 33 -2.97 -9.84 -0.03
C ALA A 33 -3.65 -11.10 -0.57
N GLN A 34 -2.91 -12.20 -0.69
CA GLN A 34 -3.45 -13.50 -1.11
C GLN A 34 -4.49 -14.02 -0.12
N SER A 35 -4.22 -13.95 1.19
CA SER A 35 -5.17 -14.40 2.21
C SER A 35 -6.45 -13.57 2.25
N ASN A 36 -6.41 -12.32 1.77
CA ASN A 36 -7.54 -11.40 1.73
C ASN A 36 -8.22 -11.31 0.36
N GLY A 37 -7.71 -12.02 -0.65
CA GLY A 37 -8.29 -12.02 -2.00
C GLY A 37 -7.95 -10.80 -2.86
N PHE A 38 -6.87 -10.08 -2.55
CA PHE A 38 -6.40 -8.97 -3.38
C PHE A 38 -5.44 -9.46 -4.45
N GLU A 39 -5.77 -9.22 -5.72
CA GLU A 39 -4.93 -9.56 -6.87
C GLU A 39 -3.84 -8.51 -7.13
N HIS A 40 -4.11 -7.25 -6.78
CA HIS A 40 -3.21 -6.12 -7.02
C HIS A 40 -3.09 -5.27 -5.75
N VAL A 41 -1.86 -4.92 -5.38
CA VAL A 41 -1.55 -3.97 -4.31
C VAL A 41 -0.52 -2.99 -4.84
N ALA A 42 -0.83 -1.70 -4.83
CA ALA A 42 0.09 -0.66 -5.27
C ALA A 42 0.36 0.35 -4.16
N PHE A 43 1.62 0.78 -4.06
CA PHE A 43 2.07 1.80 -3.13
C PHE A 43 2.55 3.02 -3.92
N TRP A 44 1.83 4.12 -3.82
CA TRP A 44 2.13 5.34 -4.54
C TRP A 44 2.91 6.30 -3.66
N ARG A 45 4.17 6.55 -4.01
CA ARG A 45 4.99 7.55 -3.36
C ARG A 45 4.47 8.94 -3.66
N ASP A 46 4.15 9.67 -2.61
CA ASP A 46 3.72 11.07 -2.69
C ASP A 46 4.83 11.92 -3.36
N ALA A 47 4.42 12.89 -4.17
CA ALA A 47 5.35 13.73 -4.92
C ALA A 47 6.10 14.74 -4.03
N ASP A 48 5.47 15.18 -2.94
CA ASP A 48 6.03 16.14 -1.99
C ASP A 48 6.75 15.41 -0.84
N ASP A 49 6.20 14.25 -0.43
CA ASP A 49 6.75 13.45 0.67
C ASP A 49 7.20 12.05 0.24
N ALA A 50 8.51 11.92 0.08
CA ALA A 50 9.18 10.67 -0.30
C ALA A 50 9.01 9.52 0.73
N HIS A 51 8.57 9.80 1.95
CA HIS A 51 8.31 8.82 2.99
C HIS A 51 6.85 8.37 3.03
N LYS A 52 5.95 9.08 2.35
CA LYS A 52 4.52 8.78 2.33
C LYS A 52 4.16 7.92 1.13
N LEU A 53 3.65 6.73 1.41
CA LEU A 53 3.23 5.75 0.39
C LEU A 53 1.73 5.52 0.49
N TRP A 54 0.96 6.11 -0.41
CA TRP A 54 -0.48 5.89 -0.53
C TRP A 54 -0.77 4.45 -0.94
N VAL A 55 -1.76 3.83 -0.31
CA VAL A 55 -2.10 2.44 -0.54
C VAL A 55 -3.23 2.35 -1.57
N GLN A 56 -3.08 1.45 -2.53
CA GLN A 56 -4.12 1.04 -3.44
C GLN A 56 -4.31 -0.47 -3.33
N LEU A 57 -5.55 -0.90 -3.16
CA LEU A 57 -5.95 -2.30 -3.06
C LEU A 57 -6.90 -2.62 -4.21
N GLY A 58 -6.48 -3.48 -5.14
CA GLY A 58 -7.17 -3.69 -6.40
C GLY A 58 -7.21 -2.39 -7.22
N ASP A 59 -8.39 -2.01 -7.66
CA ASP A 59 -8.65 -0.76 -8.39
C ASP A 59 -8.90 0.44 -7.46
N ASP A 60 -9.06 0.22 -6.15
CA ASP A 60 -9.37 1.27 -5.19
C ASP A 60 -8.10 1.92 -4.65
N ARG A 61 -7.85 3.18 -5.06
CA ARG A 61 -6.86 4.02 -4.40
C ARG A 61 -7.44 4.59 -3.10
N LEU A 62 -6.78 4.28 -1.98
CA LEU A 62 -7.26 4.65 -0.66
C LEU A 62 -6.71 6.02 -0.24
N ASN A 63 -7.51 6.76 0.52
CA ASN A 63 -7.02 7.90 1.30
C ASN A 63 -6.32 7.40 2.59
N TYR A 64 -5.41 6.45 2.42
CA TYR A 64 -4.61 5.83 3.46
C TYR A 64 -3.18 5.74 2.96
N TRP A 65 -2.22 6.10 3.81
CA TRP A 65 -0.80 6.08 3.47
C TRP A 65 -0.02 5.39 4.58
N ILE A 66 1.10 4.78 4.19
CA ILE A 66 2.04 4.12 5.08
C ILE A 66 3.37 4.84 4.96
N HIS A 67 4.05 5.02 6.08
CA HIS A 67 5.39 5.60 6.09
C HIS A 67 6.42 4.58 5.59
N ASP A 68 7.39 4.99 4.77
CA ASP A 68 8.43 4.11 4.18
C ASP A 68 9.19 3.33 5.27
N SER A 69 9.36 3.94 6.44
CA SER A 69 9.99 3.30 7.60
C SER A 69 9.32 2.00 8.02
N THR A 70 8.02 1.82 7.76
CA THR A 70 7.33 0.55 7.97
C THR A 70 7.95 -0.59 7.14
N PHE A 71 8.39 -0.27 5.92
CA PHE A 71 9.04 -1.21 5.01
C PHE A 71 10.52 -1.39 5.31
N THR A 72 11.19 -0.37 5.85
CA THR A 72 12.62 -0.43 6.17
C THR A 72 12.93 -0.96 7.57
N GLU A 73 12.03 -0.78 8.55
CA GLU A 73 12.17 -1.30 9.91
C GLU A 73 11.98 -2.82 9.97
N GLY A 74 11.09 -3.37 9.14
CA GLY A 74 10.88 -4.82 9.00
C GLY A 74 10.07 -5.48 10.12
N LYS A 75 9.21 -4.71 10.81
CA LYS A 75 8.32 -5.24 11.86
C LYS A 75 7.07 -5.84 11.22
N HIS A 76 7.05 -7.17 11.10
CA HIS A 76 5.93 -7.95 10.55
C HIS A 76 4.57 -7.53 11.09
N GLU A 77 4.42 -7.52 12.42
CA GLU A 77 3.16 -7.14 13.09
C GLU A 77 2.71 -5.72 12.72
N THR A 78 3.65 -4.80 12.52
CA THR A 78 3.32 -3.43 12.12
C THR A 78 2.78 -3.38 10.69
N VAL A 79 3.38 -4.14 9.77
CA VAL A 79 2.97 -4.19 8.37
C VAL A 79 1.56 -4.77 8.23
N GLU A 80 1.30 -5.93 8.83
CA GLU A 80 -0.01 -6.57 8.76
C GLU A 80 -1.10 -5.68 9.36
N MET A 81 -0.84 -5.06 10.52
CA MET A 81 -1.77 -4.10 11.10
C MET A 81 -2.05 -2.93 10.15
N GLN A 82 -1.02 -2.35 9.53
CA GLN A 82 -1.18 -1.24 8.57
C GLN A 82 -2.00 -1.67 7.34
N MET A 83 -1.79 -2.88 6.83
CA MET A 83 -2.57 -3.43 5.72
C MET A 83 -4.02 -3.71 6.13
N ASP A 84 -4.26 -4.19 7.35
CA ASP A 84 -5.61 -4.37 7.89
C ASP A 84 -6.34 -3.03 8.08
N TYR A 85 -5.64 -1.99 8.52
CA TYR A 85 -6.17 -0.63 8.55
C TYR A 85 -6.51 -0.13 7.15
N ALA A 86 -5.64 -0.36 6.15
CA ALA A 86 -5.89 -0.02 4.76
C ALA A 86 -7.14 -0.75 4.21
N ARG A 87 -7.28 -2.06 4.46
CA ARG A 87 -8.48 -2.83 4.11
C ARG A 87 -9.73 -2.28 4.79
N GLY A 88 -9.62 -1.91 6.06
CA GLY A 88 -10.70 -1.24 6.80
C GLY A 88 -11.05 0.13 6.22
N ALA A 89 -10.07 0.87 5.68
CA ALA A 89 -10.27 2.12 4.97
C ALA A 89 -10.93 1.89 3.60
N GLN A 90 -10.55 0.85 2.85
CA GLN A 90 -11.20 0.46 1.60
C GLN A 90 -12.67 0.15 1.81
N ARG A 91 -13.02 -0.66 2.82
CA ARG A 91 -14.43 -0.94 3.15
C ARG A 91 -15.22 0.32 3.47
N ARG A 92 -14.59 1.30 4.14
CA ARG A 92 -15.19 2.60 4.46
C ARG A 92 -15.27 3.51 3.24
N SER A 93 -14.28 3.46 2.35
CA SER A 93 -14.22 4.24 1.11
C SER A 93 -15.25 3.73 0.10
N ALA A 94 -15.36 2.41 -0.09
CA ALA A 94 -16.39 1.76 -0.89
C ALA A 94 -17.81 2.04 -0.37
N ALA A 95 -17.97 2.19 0.95
CA ALA A 95 -19.23 2.64 1.56
C ALA A 95 -19.47 4.16 1.47
N GLY A 96 -18.45 4.96 1.13
CA GLY A 96 -18.46 6.42 1.14
C GLY A 96 -18.26 7.09 -0.23
N PHE A 97 -18.11 6.32 -1.31
CA PHE A 97 -17.78 6.77 -2.68
C PHE A 97 -18.99 7.44 -3.38
N ALA A 98 -19.51 8.51 -2.79
CA ALA A 98 -20.45 9.43 -3.44
C ALA A 98 -20.08 10.91 -3.23
N LYS A 99 -18.91 11.22 -2.65
CA LYS A 99 -18.68 12.58 -2.11
C LYS A 99 -17.29 13.19 -2.32
N PHE A 100 -16.55 12.85 -3.37
CA PHE A 100 -15.38 13.67 -3.72
C PHE A 100 -15.20 13.78 -5.24
N ASP A 101 -16.13 14.51 -5.86
CA ASP A 101 -15.86 15.31 -7.05
C ASP A 101 -16.50 16.68 -6.83
N LYS A 102 -15.69 17.69 -6.52
CA LYS A 102 -16.02 19.11 -6.70
C LYS A 102 -14.76 19.97 -6.69
#